data_AF-A0A4Y2AXZ6-F1
#
_entry.id   AF-A0A4Y2AXZ6-F1
#
_cell.length_a   1.000
_cell.length_b   1.000
_cell.length_c   1.000
_cell.angle_alpha   90.00
_cell.angle_beta   90.00
_cell.angle_gamma   90.00
#
_symmetry.space_group_name_H-M   'P 1'
#
loop_
_entity.id
_entity.type
_entity.pdbx_description
1 polymer ?
#
loop_
_entity_poly.entity_id
_entity_poly.type
_entity_poly.pdbx_seq_one_letter_code
_entity_poly.pdbx_strand_id
1 'polypeptide(L)'
;MEQLRRCSKAASTEILFDENIIATLSQEKFLTNTKNKSSLIGLLTVKFKAVGIPVKQAENDADSLIAETTLMIFKHQHNSTVIVGCGSACGCRKLGLHYSIACANCHGQSCLNPAPIEGISGKEIIVGTEEIDATNEIDLM
;
A
#
# COMPACT_ATOMS: atom_id res chain seq x y z
N MET A 1 11.99 -4.72 10.84
CA MET A 1 12.42 -6.14 10.74
C MET A 1 12.04 -6.77 9.40
N GLU A 2 10.83 -6.58 8.87
CA GLU A 2 10.44 -7.16 7.56
C GLU A 2 11.19 -6.56 6.36
N GLN A 3 11.41 -5.24 6.31
CA GLN A 3 12.25 -4.62 5.26
C GLN A 3 13.71 -5.15 5.30
N LEU A 4 14.30 -5.24 6.50
CA LEU A 4 15.64 -5.83 6.71
C LEU A 4 15.73 -7.30 6.24
N ARG A 5 14.65 -8.07 6.34
CA ARG A 5 14.58 -9.44 5.81
C ARG A 5 14.58 -9.48 4.27
N ARG A 6 14.16 -8.39 3.61
CA ARG A 6 14.12 -8.24 2.14
C ARG A 6 15.36 -7.56 1.56
N CYS A 7 16.09 -6.75 2.34
CA CYS A 7 17.27 -5.99 1.90
C CYS A 7 18.57 -6.80 1.72
N SER A 8 18.55 -8.13 1.77
CA SER A 8 19.78 -8.94 1.72
C SER A 8 20.33 -9.21 0.32
N LYS A 9 19.73 -8.68 -0.75
CA LYS A 9 20.13 -8.93 -2.14
C LYS A 9 20.76 -7.68 -2.77
N ALA A 10 21.81 -7.88 -3.57
CA ALA A 10 22.40 -6.81 -4.38
C ALA A 10 21.33 -6.14 -5.26
N ALA A 11 21.32 -4.81 -5.28
CA ALA A 11 20.40 -4.03 -6.08
C ALA A 11 20.63 -4.29 -7.57
N SER A 12 19.55 -4.30 -8.35
CA SER A 12 19.64 -4.43 -9.80
C SER A 12 20.16 -3.13 -10.45
N THR A 13 20.57 -3.21 -11.72
CA THR A 13 20.86 -2.05 -12.56
C THR A 13 19.62 -1.17 -12.72
N GLU A 14 19.86 0.13 -12.84
CA GLU A 14 18.86 1.12 -13.23
C GLU A 14 18.36 0.81 -14.65
N ILE A 15 17.04 0.82 -14.84
CA ILE A 15 16.41 0.64 -16.14
C ILE A 15 15.96 2.01 -16.63
N LEU A 16 16.21 2.32 -17.90
CA LEU A 16 15.64 3.50 -18.53
C LEU A 16 14.12 3.35 -18.57
N PHE A 17 13.35 4.09 -17.77
CA PHE A 17 11.92 3.85 -17.61
C PHE A 17 11.06 4.53 -18.69
N ASP A 18 10.24 3.77 -19.43
CA ASP A 18 9.21 4.31 -20.34
C ASP A 18 7.89 3.51 -20.26
N GLU A 19 6.81 4.05 -20.84
CA GLU A 19 5.47 3.43 -20.80
C GLU A 19 5.37 2.09 -21.55
N ASN A 20 6.23 1.87 -22.54
CA ASN A 20 6.23 0.69 -23.40
C ASN A 20 7.26 -0.36 -22.97
N ILE A 21 7.92 -0.15 -21.82
CA ILE A 21 9.08 -0.95 -21.50
C ILE A 21 8.69 -2.37 -21.07
N ILE A 22 9.38 -3.35 -21.65
CA ILE A 22 9.31 -4.74 -21.22
C ILE A 22 10.46 -4.94 -20.23
N ALA A 23 10.14 -4.98 -18.94
CA ALA A 23 11.11 -5.29 -17.92
C ALA A 23 11.67 -6.71 -18.15
N THR A 24 12.95 -6.80 -18.52
CA THR A 24 13.65 -8.09 -18.72
C THR A 24 14.12 -8.72 -17.41
N LEU A 25 14.05 -7.95 -16.32
CA LEU A 25 14.41 -8.37 -14.96
C LEU A 25 13.20 -9.01 -14.26
N SER A 26 13.46 -9.97 -13.37
CA SER A 26 12.42 -10.50 -12.50
C SER A 26 11.89 -9.41 -11.57
N GLN A 27 10.60 -9.48 -11.19
CA GLN A 27 9.96 -8.52 -10.30
C GLN A 27 10.76 -8.27 -9.02
N GLU A 28 11.28 -9.33 -8.40
CA GLU A 28 12.09 -9.19 -7.18
C GLU A 28 13.36 -8.36 -7.42
N LYS A 29 14.12 -8.62 -8.49
CA LYS A 29 15.33 -7.85 -8.83
C LYS A 29 14.99 -6.43 -9.25
N PHE A 30 13.90 -6.27 -9.98
CA PHE A 30 13.41 -4.97 -10.40
C PHE A 30 13.12 -4.07 -9.18
N LEU A 31 12.40 -4.61 -8.18
CA LEU A 31 11.95 -3.87 -6.99
C LEU A 31 13.03 -3.65 -5.93
N THR A 32 14.20 -4.29 -6.02
CA THR A 32 15.32 -3.99 -5.11
C THR A 32 16.04 -2.68 -5.45
N ASN A 33 15.86 -2.15 -6.66
CA ASN A 33 16.43 -0.86 -7.05
C ASN A 33 15.41 0.26 -6.76
N THR A 34 15.79 1.21 -5.91
CA THR A 34 14.94 2.32 -5.47
C THR A 34 14.52 3.25 -6.61
N LYS A 35 15.40 3.52 -7.58
CA LYS A 35 15.09 4.33 -8.76
C LYS A 35 14.09 3.65 -9.71
N ASN A 36 14.21 2.34 -9.87
CA ASN A 36 13.24 1.57 -10.64
C ASN A 36 11.87 1.57 -9.96
N LYS A 37 11.86 1.41 -8.63
CA LYS A 37 10.64 1.49 -7.80
C LYS A 37 9.99 2.88 -7.91
N SER A 38 10.74 3.96 -7.76
CA SER A 38 10.21 5.33 -7.84
C SER A 38 9.66 5.65 -9.24
N SER A 39 10.35 5.24 -10.29
CA SER A 39 9.90 5.43 -11.68
C SER A 39 8.59 4.69 -11.98
N LEU A 40 8.47 3.43 -11.52
CA LEU A 40 7.23 2.66 -11.65
C LEU A 40 6.07 3.34 -10.92
N ILE A 41 6.31 3.82 -9.70
CA ILE A 41 5.29 4.50 -8.90
C ILE A 41 4.88 5.83 -9.54
N GLY A 42 5.83 6.58 -10.10
CA GLY A 42 5.55 7.79 -10.87
C GLY A 42 4.63 7.52 -12.05
N LEU A 43 4.93 6.49 -12.84
CA LEU A 43 4.08 6.07 -13.97
C LEU A 43 2.66 5.70 -13.51
N LEU A 44 2.54 4.87 -12.47
CA LEU A 44 1.23 4.49 -11.90
C LEU A 44 0.47 5.71 -11.38
N THR A 45 1.14 6.63 -10.70
CA THR A 45 0.55 7.86 -10.18
C THR A 45 -0.04 8.70 -11.30
N VAL A 46 0.69 8.87 -12.41
CA VAL A 46 0.19 9.59 -13.59
C VAL A 46 -1.03 8.89 -14.19
N LYS A 47 -0.98 7.56 -14.35
CA LYS A 47 -2.11 6.80 -14.94
C LYS A 47 -3.36 6.84 -14.07
N PHE A 48 -3.23 6.70 -12.76
CA PHE A 48 -4.38 6.79 -11.84
C PHE A 48 -4.97 8.19 -11.80
N LYS A 49 -4.14 9.23 -11.76
CA LYS A 49 -4.62 10.62 -11.84
C LYS A 49 -5.32 10.91 -13.17
N ALA A 50 -4.81 10.38 -14.28
CA ALA A 50 -5.42 10.55 -15.60
C ALA A 50 -6.84 9.95 -15.70
N VAL A 51 -7.14 8.90 -14.93
CA VAL A 51 -8.49 8.32 -14.83
C VAL A 51 -9.32 8.92 -13.69
N GLY A 52 -8.87 10.02 -13.09
CA GLY A 52 -9.59 10.74 -12.03
C GLY A 52 -9.54 10.06 -10.67
N ILE A 53 -8.58 9.15 -10.44
CA ILE A 53 -8.38 8.51 -9.14
C ILE A 53 -7.32 9.28 -8.36
N PRO A 54 -7.66 9.87 -7.19
CA PRO A 54 -6.68 10.52 -6.33
C PRO A 54 -5.66 9.49 -5.80
N VAL A 55 -4.41 9.94 -5.75
CA VAL A 55 -3.27 9.13 -5.30
C VAL A 55 -2.58 9.84 -4.14
N LYS A 56 -2.39 9.12 -3.04
CA LYS A 56 -1.54 9.54 -1.90
C LYS A 56 -0.32 8.66 -1.80
N GLN A 57 0.84 9.24 -1.54
CA GLN A 57 2.08 8.48 -1.35
C GLN A 57 2.46 8.34 0.12
N ALA A 58 2.78 7.12 0.55
CA ALA A 58 3.29 6.83 1.89
C ALA A 58 4.83 6.77 1.87
N GLU A 59 5.47 7.37 2.87
CA GLU A 59 6.94 7.39 3.00
C GLU A 59 7.53 6.05 3.45
N ASN A 60 6.76 5.25 4.20
CA ASN A 60 7.23 4.00 4.79
C ASN A 60 6.18 2.90 4.58
N ASP A 61 5.30 2.72 5.56
CA ASP A 61 4.18 1.80 5.49
C ASP A 61 2.90 2.54 5.08
N ALA A 62 2.12 1.93 4.19
CA ALA A 62 0.84 2.47 3.77
C ALA A 62 -0.22 2.32 4.87
N ASP A 63 -0.06 1.38 5.81
CA ASP A 63 -1.06 1.08 6.85
C ASP A 63 -1.49 2.32 7.63
N SER A 64 -0.53 3.14 8.08
CA SER A 64 -0.81 4.39 8.81
C SER A 64 -1.56 5.40 7.96
N LEU A 65 -1.15 5.57 6.69
CA LEU A 65 -1.76 6.52 5.76
C LEU A 65 -3.18 6.09 5.36
N ILE A 66 -3.44 4.77 5.27
CA ILE A 66 -4.77 4.20 5.05
C ILE A 66 -5.67 4.51 6.24
N ALA A 67 -5.18 4.27 7.46
CA ALA A 67 -5.95 4.54 8.68
C ALA A 67 -6.28 6.02 8.84
N GLU A 68 -5.30 6.91 8.62
CA GLU A 68 -5.48 8.35 8.70
C GLU A 68 -6.45 8.87 7.64
N THR A 69 -6.28 8.44 6.38
CA THR A 69 -7.18 8.80 5.28
C THR A 69 -8.61 8.38 5.57
N THR A 70 -8.80 7.19 6.14
CA THR A 70 -10.12 6.70 6.52
C THR A 70 -10.78 7.58 7.58
N LEU A 71 -10.04 7.96 8.62
CA LEU A 71 -10.54 8.86 9.68
C LEU A 71 -10.91 10.24 9.11
N MET A 72 -10.11 10.74 8.16
CA MET A 72 -10.38 12.02 7.49
C MET A 72 -11.68 11.95 6.69
N ILE A 73 -11.87 10.92 5.85
CA ILE A 73 -13.11 10.72 5.07
C ILE A 73 -14.33 10.57 6.00
N PHE A 74 -14.20 9.80 7.08
CA PHE A 74 -15.28 9.63 8.07
C PHE A 74 -15.75 10.97 8.65
N LYS A 75 -14.80 11.83 9.04
CA LYS A 75 -15.09 13.16 9.61
C LYS A 75 -15.77 14.10 8.61
N HIS A 76 -15.42 14.00 7.33
CA HIS A 76 -15.93 14.92 6.31
C HIS A 76 -17.22 14.46 5.63
N GLN A 77 -17.42 13.16 5.48
CA GLN A 77 -18.53 12.61 4.69
C GLN A 77 -19.59 11.91 5.54
N HIS A 78 -19.38 11.76 6.85
CA HIS A 78 -20.27 11.02 7.76
C HIS A 78 -20.63 9.59 7.27
N ASN A 79 -19.79 9.02 6.41
CA ASN A 79 -19.96 7.69 5.85
C ASN A 79 -19.42 6.62 6.81
N SER A 80 -20.05 5.46 6.85
CA SER A 80 -19.53 4.32 7.60
C SER A 80 -18.37 3.69 6.81
N THR A 81 -17.17 3.68 7.40
CA THR A 81 -15.99 3.02 6.83
C THR A 81 -15.45 2.01 7.83
N VAL A 82 -15.15 0.79 7.38
CA VAL A 82 -14.61 -0.29 8.21
C VAL A 82 -13.15 -0.52 7.85
N ILE A 83 -12.25 -0.32 8.83
CA ILE A 83 -10.84 -0.74 8.73
C ILE A 83 -10.75 -2.13 9.36
N VAL A 84 -10.29 -3.13 8.59
CA VAL A 84 -10.14 -4.50 9.09
C VAL A 84 -8.67 -4.82 9.29
N GLY A 85 -8.27 -5.13 10.53
CA GLY A 85 -6.93 -5.62 10.86
C GLY A 85 -6.98 -6.75 11.90
N CYS A 86 -6.17 -7.80 11.73
CA CYS A 86 -5.95 -8.81 12.79
C CYS A 86 -4.56 -8.64 13.40
N GLY A 87 -4.48 -8.46 14.71
CA GLY A 87 -3.23 -8.29 15.44
C GLY A 87 -2.26 -9.47 15.27
N SER A 88 -0.97 -9.23 15.55
CA SER A 88 0.12 -10.19 15.33
C SER A 88 -0.07 -11.52 16.10
N ALA A 89 -0.79 -11.49 17.22
CA ALA A 89 -1.10 -12.65 18.07
C ALA A 89 -2.27 -13.52 17.56
N CYS A 90 -2.98 -13.09 16.51
CA CYS A 90 -4.13 -13.78 15.94
C CYS A 90 -3.77 -15.16 15.36
N GLY A 91 -4.23 -16.24 16.01
CA GLY A 91 -4.01 -17.62 15.58
C GLY A 91 -4.64 -17.95 14.23
N CYS A 92 -5.85 -17.44 13.97
CA CYS A 92 -6.52 -17.58 12.66
C CYS A 92 -5.68 -16.99 11.52
N ARG A 93 -5.07 -15.81 11.74
CA ARG A 93 -4.18 -15.17 10.78
C ARG A 93 -2.93 -16.01 10.53
N LYS A 94 -2.29 -16.51 11.60
CA LYS A 94 -1.07 -17.33 11.49
C LYS A 94 -1.30 -18.63 10.73
N LEU A 95 -2.51 -19.20 10.83
CA LEU A 95 -2.85 -20.50 10.26
C LEU A 95 -3.62 -20.40 8.94
N GLY A 96 -3.97 -19.19 8.47
CA GLY A 96 -4.76 -19.00 7.25
C GLY A 96 -6.18 -19.58 7.34
N LEU A 97 -6.73 -19.73 8.55
CA LEU A 97 -8.05 -20.33 8.79
C LEU A 97 -9.14 -19.27 8.90
N HIS A 98 -10.39 -19.67 8.64
CA HIS A 98 -11.56 -18.85 8.98
C HIS A 98 -11.54 -18.48 10.47
N TYR A 99 -12.06 -17.31 10.83
CA TYR A 99 -12.11 -16.89 12.23
C TYR A 99 -12.89 -17.92 13.04
N SER A 100 -12.37 -18.25 14.21
CA SER A 100 -12.93 -19.22 15.13
C SER A 100 -13.03 -18.60 16.52
N ILE A 101 -14.07 -18.97 17.26
CA ILE A 101 -14.23 -18.60 18.66
C ILE A 101 -13.09 -19.14 19.54
N ALA A 102 -12.39 -20.18 19.07
CA ALA A 102 -11.21 -20.74 19.73
C ALA A 102 -9.96 -19.83 19.63
N CYS A 103 -9.98 -18.81 18.76
CA CYS A 103 -8.87 -17.88 18.67
C CYS A 103 -8.89 -16.95 19.89
N ALA A 104 -7.88 -17.07 20.75
CA ALA A 104 -7.70 -16.23 21.94
C ALA A 104 -7.44 -14.74 21.65
N ASN A 105 -7.51 -14.31 20.39
CA ASN A 105 -7.31 -12.94 19.97
C ASN A 105 -8.52 -12.36 19.25
N CYS A 106 -9.06 -13.04 18.23
CA CYS A 106 -10.22 -12.54 17.48
C CYS A 106 -11.56 -13.05 18.01
N HIS A 107 -11.56 -14.10 18.84
CA HIS A 107 -12.76 -14.69 19.47
C HIS A 107 -13.94 -14.91 18.50
N GLY A 108 -13.65 -15.22 17.23
CA GLY A 108 -14.67 -15.43 16.20
C GLY A 108 -15.42 -14.17 15.76
N GLN A 109 -14.97 -12.96 16.14
CA GLN A 109 -15.69 -11.72 15.83
C GLN A 109 -15.26 -11.07 14.51
N SER A 110 -14.04 -11.31 14.03
CA SER A 110 -13.59 -11.06 12.65
C SER A 110 -12.08 -11.28 12.55
N CYS A 111 -11.61 -11.99 11.53
CA CYS A 111 -10.19 -12.04 11.17
C CYS A 111 -10.02 -11.91 9.66
N LEU A 112 -8.79 -11.63 9.22
CA LEU A 112 -8.37 -11.31 7.85
C LEU A 112 -8.63 -12.37 6.76
N ASN A 113 -9.42 -13.43 7.00
CA ASN A 113 -9.97 -14.20 5.88
C ASN A 113 -11.32 -13.55 5.56
N PRO A 114 -11.39 -12.60 4.62
CA PRO A 114 -12.63 -11.91 4.34
C PRO A 114 -13.66 -12.93 3.83
N ALA A 115 -14.89 -12.84 4.36
CA ALA A 115 -16.04 -13.07 3.51
C ALA A 115 -16.13 -11.90 2.51
N PRO A 116 -16.64 -12.10 1.28
CA PRO A 116 -16.71 -11.05 0.27
C PRO A 116 -17.45 -9.82 0.82
N ILE A 117 -16.82 -8.65 0.72
CA ILE A 117 -17.43 -7.38 1.13
C ILE A 117 -18.12 -6.80 -0.10
N GLU A 118 -19.46 -6.72 -0.09
CA GLU A 118 -20.22 -6.04 -1.14
C GLU A 118 -20.26 -4.53 -0.87
N GLY A 119 -19.86 -3.72 -1.86
CA GLY A 119 -20.05 -2.28 -1.88
C GLY A 119 -18.94 -1.43 -1.26
N ILE A 120 -17.88 -1.14 -2.03
CA ILE A 120 -16.91 -0.08 -1.69
C ILE A 120 -17.15 1.12 -2.63
N SER A 121 -17.52 2.26 -2.06
CA SER A 121 -17.78 3.53 -2.78
C SER A 121 -16.59 4.52 -2.74
N GLY A 122 -15.47 4.19 -2.10
CA GLY A 122 -14.29 5.07 -2.03
C GLY A 122 -13.24 4.70 -3.07
N LYS A 123 -12.95 5.59 -4.02
CA LYS A 123 -11.90 5.41 -5.03
C LYS A 123 -10.68 6.26 -4.67
N GLU A 124 -9.92 5.88 -3.64
CA GLU A 124 -8.63 6.51 -3.34
C GLU A 124 -7.56 5.42 -3.23
N ILE A 125 -6.43 5.61 -3.92
CA ILE A 125 -5.32 4.64 -3.95
C ILE A 125 -4.12 5.21 -3.19
N ILE A 126 -3.57 4.40 -2.29
CA ILE A 126 -2.35 4.73 -1.55
C ILE A 126 -1.17 3.93 -2.14
N VAL A 127 -0.08 4.61 -2.48
CA VAL A 127 1.12 4.03 -3.11
C VAL A 127 2.35 4.33 -2.23
N GLY A 128 3.27 3.39 -1.99
CA GLY A 128 4.43 3.63 -1.11
C GLY A 128 5.75 3.88 -1.84
N THR A 129 6.46 4.97 -1.55
CA THR A 129 7.83 5.28 -2.02
C THR A 129 8.78 5.44 -0.84
N GLU A 130 10.05 5.10 -1.02
CA GLU A 130 11.12 5.62 -0.15
C GLU A 130 11.73 6.82 -0.88
N GLU A 131 11.89 7.92 -0.15
CA GLU A 131 12.48 9.24 -0.51
C GLU A 131 11.69 10.11 -1.52
N ILE A 132 11.02 11.12 -0.98
CA ILE A 132 10.76 12.39 -1.66
C ILE A 132 12.04 13.22 -1.50
N ASP A 133 12.77 13.43 -2.59
CA ASP A 133 13.76 14.51 -2.64
C ASP A 133 12.98 15.83 -2.47
N ALA A 134 13.17 16.45 -1.31
CA ALA A 134 12.60 17.75 -0.99
C ALA A 134 13.33 18.83 -1.81
N THR A 135 13.01 18.95 -3.09
CA THR A 135 13.43 20.09 -3.92
C THR A 135 12.32 20.53 -4.88
N ASN A 136 11.35 21.27 -4.35
CA ASN A 136 11.01 22.61 -4.85
C ASN A 136 9.87 23.22 -4.05
N GLU A 137 10.21 24.14 -3.14
CA GLU A 137 9.46 25.39 -3.08
C GLU A 137 9.57 26.06 -4.44
N ILE A 138 8.46 26.20 -5.16
CA ILE A 138 8.22 27.37 -6.00
C ILE A 138 6.78 27.82 -5.77
N ASP A 139 6.68 28.85 -4.94
CA ASP A 139 5.65 29.86 -4.86
C ASP A 139 5.10 30.23 -6.26
N LEU A 140 3.78 30.33 -6.43
CA LEU A 140 3.18 31.31 -7.33
C LEU A 140 1.68 31.52 -7.04
N MET A 141 1.44 32.59 -6.28
CA MET A 141 0.22 33.42 -6.11
C MET A 141 -1.00 32.85 -5.38
#